data_AF-I3SP07-F1
#
_entry.id   AF-I3SP07-F1
#
_cell.length_a   1.000
_cell.length_b   1.000
_cell.length_c   1.000
_cell.angle_alpha   90.00
_cell.angle_beta   90.00
_cell.angle_gamma   90.00
#
_symmetry.space_group_name_H-M   'P 1'
#
loop_
_entity.id
_entity.type
_entity.pdbx_description
1 polymer ?
#
loop_
_entity_poly.entity_id
_entity_poly.type
_entity_poly.pdbx_seq_one_letter_code
_entity_poly.pdbx_strand_id
1 'polypeptide(L)'
;MCRAEAYKLYSRKPIFDALGVQLFAVLHEHIESEVKDFWPRYWGGAILFDRGRNFFQALGGGKLLKEKFFSGFLLNPRAIANYKRAKASGFQQNFKGEGEVKGGLFILGSGRSGIAYQFIERNFGDWAPLAEVIEICTQLQKQQQGQRQLEQP
;
A
#
# COMPACT_ATOMS: atom_id res chain seq x y z
N MET A 1 2.41 -10.62 6.28
CA MET A 1 1.60 -10.28 5.09
C MET A 1 2.09 -8.99 4.42
N CYS A 2 2.26 -7.89 5.17
CA CYS A 2 2.72 -6.58 4.65
C CYS A 2 4.06 -6.64 3.88
N ARG A 3 5.08 -7.34 4.41
CA ARG A 3 6.39 -7.51 3.74
C ARG A 3 6.27 -8.13 2.33
N ALA A 4 5.39 -9.12 2.18
CA ALA A 4 5.17 -9.80 0.91
C ALA A 4 4.43 -8.92 -0.10
N GLU A 5 3.46 -8.12 0.36
CA GLU A 5 2.79 -7.12 -0.47
C GLU A 5 3.77 -6.05 -0.96
N ALA A 6 4.54 -5.46 -0.03
CA ALA A 6 5.52 -4.43 -0.33
C ALA A 6 6.52 -4.91 -1.39
N TYR A 7 7.08 -6.10 -1.20
CA TYR A 7 7.98 -6.70 -2.19
C TYR A 7 7.28 -6.95 -3.53
N LYS A 8 6.06 -7.48 -3.52
CA LYS A 8 5.30 -7.74 -4.76
C LYS A 8 5.06 -6.44 -5.53
N LEU A 9 4.70 -5.34 -4.87
CA LEU A 9 4.46 -4.04 -5.51
C LEU A 9 5.79 -3.43 -5.98
N TYR A 10 6.78 -3.34 -5.08
CA TYR A 10 8.04 -2.65 -5.34
C TYR A 10 8.93 -3.37 -6.36
N SER A 11 8.87 -4.70 -6.46
CA SER A 11 9.56 -5.43 -7.52
C SER A 11 9.04 -5.10 -8.93
N ARG A 12 7.91 -4.40 -9.06
CA ARG A 12 7.39 -3.85 -10.32
C ARG A 12 7.65 -2.35 -10.46
N LYS A 13 8.50 -1.76 -9.62
CA LYS A 13 8.89 -0.34 -9.71
C LYS A 13 9.24 0.13 -11.13
N PRO A 14 9.97 -0.63 -11.98
CA PRO A 14 10.24 -0.20 -13.35
C PRO A 14 8.99 0.13 -14.18
N ILE A 15 7.86 -0.56 -13.94
CA ILE A 15 6.58 -0.27 -14.60
C ILE A 15 6.05 1.08 -14.12
N PHE A 16 6.06 1.31 -12.81
CA PHE A 16 5.60 2.58 -12.24
C PHE A 16 6.48 3.76 -12.65
N ASP A 17 7.79 3.56 -12.71
CA ASP A 17 8.75 4.57 -13.19
C ASP A 17 8.48 4.94 -14.65
N ALA A 18 8.22 3.96 -15.51
CA ALA A 18 7.85 4.21 -16.92
C ALA A 18 6.51 4.94 -17.06
N LEU A 19 5.60 4.78 -16.09
CA LEU A 19 4.34 5.52 -15.99
C LEU A 19 4.51 6.92 -15.38
N GLY A 20 5.72 7.28 -14.91
CA GLY A 20 5.97 8.53 -14.21
C GLY A 20 5.40 8.58 -12.78
N VAL A 21 5.14 7.42 -12.18
CA VAL A 21 4.54 7.28 -10.85
C VAL A 21 5.61 6.98 -9.80
N GLN A 22 5.61 7.78 -8.74
CA GLN A 22 6.47 7.58 -7.58
C GLN A 22 5.79 6.68 -6.54
N LEU A 23 6.56 5.78 -5.94
CA LEU A 23 6.09 4.87 -4.89
C LEU A 23 6.63 5.28 -3.52
N PHE A 24 5.73 5.36 -2.54
CA PHE A 24 6.05 5.61 -1.13
C PHE A 24 5.45 4.50 -0.26
N ALA A 25 6.20 4.03 0.73
CA ALA A 25 5.65 3.20 1.81
C ALA A 25 5.37 4.09 3.01
N VAL A 26 4.19 3.95 3.62
CA VAL A 26 3.79 4.73 4.79
C VAL A 26 3.65 3.80 5.99
N LEU A 27 4.30 4.13 7.10
CA LEU A 27 4.27 3.38 8.34
C LEU A 27 3.53 4.17 9.42
N HIS A 28 2.64 3.52 10.18
CA HIS A 28 2.03 4.13 11.37
C HIS A 28 2.83 3.87 12.65
N GLU A 29 3.76 2.91 12.61
CA GLU A 29 4.64 2.56 13.71
C GLU A 29 6.10 2.69 13.28
N HIS A 30 6.89 3.36 14.12
CA HIS A 30 8.32 3.48 13.91
C HIS A 30 9.06 2.63 14.94
N ILE A 31 9.19 1.34 14.63
CA ILE A 31 10.01 0.40 15.39
C ILE A 31 11.31 0.23 14.60
N GLU A 32 12.42 0.77 15.11
CA GLU A 32 13.68 0.90 14.36
C GLU A 32 14.16 -0.44 13.79
N SER A 33 14.06 -1.53 14.56
CA SER A 33 14.42 -2.87 14.07
C SER A 33 13.55 -3.32 12.91
N GLU A 34 12.25 -3.03 12.94
CA GLU A 34 11.34 -3.39 11.85
C GLU A 34 11.58 -2.54 10.60
N VAL A 35 11.92 -1.27 10.76
CA VAL A 35 12.28 -0.41 9.63
C VAL A 35 13.57 -0.90 8.97
N LYS A 36 14.60 -1.25 9.76
CA LYS A 36 15.87 -1.81 9.26
C LYS A 36 15.72 -3.18 8.60
N ASP A 37 14.80 -4.01 9.10
CA ASP A 37 14.50 -5.31 8.46
C ASP A 37 13.67 -5.12 7.19
N PHE A 38 12.82 -4.08 7.16
CA PHE A 38 11.92 -3.81 6.05
C PHE A 38 12.65 -3.18 4.85
N TRP A 39 13.49 -2.18 5.12
CA TRP A 39 14.26 -1.44 4.14
C TRP A 39 15.75 -1.80 4.23
N PRO A 40 16.44 -2.07 3.12
CA PRO A 40 15.97 -2.00 1.74
C PRO A 40 15.35 -3.30 1.20
N ARG A 41 15.25 -4.36 2.04
CA ARG A 41 15.00 -5.73 1.60
C ARG A 41 13.65 -5.93 0.89
N TYR A 42 12.57 -5.34 1.40
CA TYR A 42 11.22 -5.49 0.82
C TYR A 42 10.73 -4.22 0.13
N TRP A 43 11.35 -3.08 0.45
CA TRP A 43 11.06 -1.79 -0.12
C TRP A 43 12.34 -0.99 -0.25
N GLY A 44 12.72 -0.60 -1.46
CA GLY A 44 13.91 0.21 -1.71
C GLY A 44 13.62 1.71 -1.84
N GLY A 45 12.35 2.12 -1.78
CA GLY A 45 11.92 3.50 -2.01
C GLY A 45 11.85 4.33 -0.74
N ALA A 46 11.32 5.55 -0.87
CA ALA A 46 11.06 6.41 0.27
C ALA A 46 10.06 5.76 1.23
N ILE A 47 10.33 5.91 2.53
CA ILE A 47 9.47 5.49 3.63
C ILE A 47 9.06 6.74 4.40
N LEU A 48 7.76 6.90 4.60
CA LEU A 48 7.17 8.00 5.34
C LEU A 48 6.61 7.47 6.66
N PHE A 49 6.89 8.18 7.76
CA PHE A 49 6.33 7.85 9.06
C PHE A 49 5.13 8.76 9.35
N ASP A 50 3.95 8.17 9.38
CA ASP A 50 2.70 8.84 9.71
C ASP A 50 2.47 8.82 11.23
N ARG A 51 3.20 9.69 11.94
CA ARG A 51 3.14 9.81 13.40
C ARG A 51 1.73 10.06 13.94
N GLY A 52 0.90 10.80 13.18
CA GLY A 52 -0.47 11.13 13.56
C GLY A 52 -1.49 10.04 13.20
N ARG A 53 -1.10 9.05 12.39
CA ARG A 53 -2.00 8.07 11.78
C ARG A 53 -3.04 8.71 10.85
N ASN A 54 -2.77 9.90 10.34
CA ASN A 54 -3.69 10.68 9.50
C ASN A 54 -3.90 10.03 8.12
N PHE A 55 -2.87 9.42 7.55
CA PHE A 55 -2.97 8.63 6.32
C PHE A 55 -3.90 7.43 6.54
N PHE A 56 -3.71 6.72 7.64
CA PHE A 56 -4.52 5.55 7.99
C PHE A 56 -5.96 5.93 8.38
N GLN A 57 -6.17 7.08 9.02
CA GLN A 57 -7.49 7.63 9.25
C GLN A 57 -8.17 8.05 7.93
N ALA A 58 -7.44 8.66 7.00
CA ALA A 58 -7.96 9.02 5.68
C ALA A 58 -8.40 7.77 4.89
N LEU A 59 -7.64 6.67 4.99
CA LEU A 59 -8.05 5.37 4.43
C LEU A 59 -9.40 4.90 4.99
N GLY A 60 -9.71 5.20 6.25
CA GLY A 60 -10.95 4.83 6.92
C GLY A 60 -12.02 5.92 6.97
N GLY A 61 -11.95 6.94 6.10
CA GLY A 61 -12.95 8.02 6.10
C GLY A 61 -12.92 8.88 7.37
N GLY A 62 -11.73 9.17 7.88
CA GLY A 62 -11.50 9.95 9.11
C GLY A 62 -11.43 9.10 10.39
N LYS A 63 -11.52 7.77 10.28
CA LYS A 63 -11.41 6.86 11.42
C LYS A 63 -10.29 5.86 11.20
N LEU A 64 -9.58 5.52 12.27
CA LEU A 64 -8.56 4.47 12.22
C LEU A 64 -9.27 3.11 12.16
N LEU A 65 -9.21 2.46 11.01
CA LEU A 65 -9.80 1.13 10.86
C LEU A 65 -8.97 0.12 11.64
N LYS A 66 -9.58 -0.52 12.62
CA LYS A 66 -8.97 -1.57 13.42
C LYS A 66 -9.85 -2.79 13.47
N GLU A 67 -9.23 -3.95 13.60
CA GLU A 67 -9.93 -5.18 13.89
C GLU A 67 -9.14 -6.00 14.90
N LYS A 68 -9.82 -6.60 15.88
CA LYS A 68 -9.14 -7.42 16.87
C LYS A 68 -8.59 -8.68 16.19
N PHE A 69 -7.42 -9.13 16.64
CA PHE A 69 -6.79 -10.33 16.09
C PHE A 69 -7.72 -11.56 16.10
N PHE A 70 -8.45 -11.79 17.19
CA PHE A 70 -9.34 -12.96 17.31
C PHE A 70 -10.47 -12.95 16.27
N SER A 71 -11.19 -11.83 16.14
CA SER A 71 -12.32 -11.71 15.21
C SER A 71 -11.87 -11.57 13.76
N GLY A 72 -10.81 -10.79 13.51
CA GLY A 72 -10.36 -10.47 12.17
C GLY A 72 -9.46 -11.52 11.54
N PHE A 73 -8.82 -12.38 12.33
CA PHE A 73 -7.87 -13.38 11.83
C PHE A 73 -8.33 -14.82 12.11
N LEU A 74 -8.52 -15.21 13.38
CA LEU A 74 -8.78 -16.61 13.73
C LEU A 74 -10.14 -17.12 13.24
N LEU A 75 -11.16 -16.26 13.25
CA LEU A 75 -12.51 -16.59 12.76
C LEU A 75 -12.74 -16.21 11.30
N ASN A 76 -11.72 -15.67 10.62
CA ASN A 76 -11.85 -15.15 9.26
C ASN A 76 -11.13 -16.06 8.25
N PRO A 77 -11.86 -16.90 7.48
CA PRO A 77 -11.24 -17.81 6.53
C PRO A 77 -10.46 -17.08 5.42
N ARG A 78 -10.86 -15.84 5.08
CA ARG A 78 -10.13 -15.02 4.08
C ARG A 78 -8.79 -14.56 4.64
N ALA A 79 -8.74 -14.09 5.88
CA ALA A 79 -7.48 -13.70 6.52
C ALA A 79 -6.50 -14.89 6.65
N ILE A 80 -7.02 -16.08 6.97
CA ILE A 80 -6.23 -17.32 6.99
C ILE A 80 -5.67 -17.65 5.60
N ALA A 81 -6.50 -17.53 4.55
CA ALA A 81 -6.05 -17.74 3.17
C ALA A 81 -4.98 -16.71 2.75
N ASN A 82 -5.18 -15.44 3.10
CA ASN A 82 -4.21 -14.36 2.86
C ASN A 82 -2.88 -14.63 3.55
N TYR A 83 -2.93 -15.12 4.79
CA TYR A 83 -1.73 -15.53 5.51
C TYR A 83 -1.00 -16.69 4.83
N LYS A 84 -1.72 -17.74 4.40
CA LYS A 84 -1.12 -18.86 3.64
C LYS A 84 -0.46 -18.37 2.35
N ARG A 85 -1.14 -17.50 1.60
CA ARG A 85 -0.61 -16.86 0.38
C ARG A 85 0.66 -16.06 0.66
N ALA A 86 0.68 -15.27 1.73
CA ALA A 86 1.87 -14.52 2.11
C ALA A 86 3.01 -15.44 2.56
N LYS A 87 2.72 -16.51 3.31
CA LYS A 87 3.73 -17.48 3.75
C LYS A 87 4.39 -18.21 2.58
N ALA A 88 3.63 -18.50 1.52
CA ALA A 88 4.15 -19.13 0.30
C ALA A 88 5.22 -18.30 -0.42
N SER A 89 5.34 -17.00 -0.14
CA SER A 89 6.44 -16.16 -0.66
C SER A 89 7.81 -16.47 -0.05
N GLY A 90 7.87 -17.24 1.04
CA GLY A 90 9.11 -17.54 1.77
C GLY A 90 9.62 -16.38 2.64
N PHE A 91 8.96 -15.21 2.63
CA PHE A 91 9.38 -14.08 3.45
C PHE A 91 9.03 -14.27 4.93
N GLN A 92 9.96 -13.86 5.79
CA GLN A 92 9.77 -13.85 7.24
C GLN A 92 8.56 -12.99 7.60
N GLN A 93 7.64 -13.56 8.36
CA GLN A 93 6.51 -12.84 8.91
C GLN A 93 6.98 -12.00 10.10
N ASN A 94 6.43 -10.79 10.22
CA ASN A 94 6.59 -9.97 11.41
C ASN A 94 5.25 -9.90 12.15
N PHE A 95 5.31 -10.11 13.47
CA PHE A 95 4.20 -9.96 14.42
C PHE A 95 4.49 -8.91 15.49
N LYS A 96 5.62 -8.18 15.40
CA LYS A 96 5.93 -7.05 16.28
C LYS A 96 5.21 -5.80 15.79
N GLY A 97 4.48 -5.15 16.70
CA GLY A 97 3.67 -3.96 16.46
C GLY A 97 2.25 -4.13 16.99
N GLU A 98 1.41 -3.10 16.84
CA GLU A 98 -0.01 -3.10 17.23
C GLU A 98 -0.79 -4.18 16.47
N GLY A 99 -0.53 -4.36 15.17
CA GLY A 99 -1.07 -5.46 14.36
C GLY A 99 -2.59 -5.44 14.09
N GLU A 100 -3.32 -4.49 14.66
CA GLU A 100 -4.78 -4.38 14.50
C GLU A 100 -5.23 -3.34 13.47
N VAL A 101 -4.35 -2.39 13.13
CA VAL A 101 -4.65 -1.31 12.16
C VAL A 101 -4.68 -1.88 10.76
N LYS A 102 -5.77 -1.61 10.03
CA LYS A 102 -5.91 -2.02 8.63
C LYS A 102 -5.11 -1.10 7.72
N GLY A 103 -4.47 -1.70 6.72
CA GLY A 103 -3.72 -1.02 5.69
C GLY A 103 -4.59 -0.56 4.51
N GLY A 104 -3.90 -0.09 3.48
CA GLY A 104 -4.52 0.34 2.24
C GLY A 104 -3.51 0.98 1.31
N LEU A 105 -4.02 1.49 0.19
CA LEU A 105 -3.22 2.13 -0.84
C LEU A 105 -4.01 3.31 -1.41
N PHE A 106 -3.30 4.42 -1.60
CA PHE A 106 -3.80 5.57 -2.37
C PHE A 106 -2.98 5.72 -3.65
N ILE A 107 -3.64 6.10 -4.73
CA ILE A 107 -3.02 6.64 -5.94
C ILE A 107 -3.46 8.08 -6.04
N LEU A 108 -2.49 9.00 -6.09
CA LEU A 108 -2.73 10.44 -6.17
C LEU A 108 -2.48 10.90 -7.61
N GLY A 109 -3.43 11.66 -8.16
CA GLY A 109 -3.25 12.36 -9.42
C GLY A 109 -2.28 13.53 -9.27
N SER A 110 -1.73 14.01 -10.39
CA SER A 110 -0.84 15.18 -10.41
C SER A 110 -1.58 16.47 -10.05
N GLY A 111 -0.87 17.42 -9.45
CA GLY A 111 -1.41 18.75 -9.18
C GLY A 111 -2.61 18.72 -8.23
N ARG A 112 -3.76 19.26 -8.67
CA ARG A 112 -4.99 19.36 -7.88
C ARG A 112 -6.03 18.27 -8.20
N SER A 113 -5.64 17.22 -8.92
CA SER A 113 -6.56 16.14 -9.30
C SER A 113 -7.00 15.24 -8.13
N GLY A 114 -6.30 15.30 -6.99
CA GLY A 114 -6.70 14.59 -5.78
C GLY A 114 -6.45 13.07 -5.82
N ILE A 115 -7.32 12.31 -5.17
CA ILE A 115 -7.21 10.84 -5.07
C ILE A 115 -7.85 10.20 -6.31
N ALA A 116 -7.04 9.50 -7.09
CA ALA A 116 -7.51 8.77 -8.28
C ALA A 116 -8.01 7.37 -7.95
N TYR A 117 -7.44 6.74 -6.92
CA TYR A 117 -7.82 5.41 -6.47
C TYR A 117 -7.50 5.22 -5.00
N GLN A 118 -8.37 4.46 -4.33
CA GLN A 118 -8.23 4.08 -2.94
C GLN A 118 -8.56 2.59 -2.79
N PHE A 119 -7.61 1.85 -2.24
CA PHE A 119 -7.83 0.50 -1.75
C PHE A 119 -7.77 0.49 -0.23
N ILE A 120 -8.74 -0.17 0.40
CA ILE A 120 -8.81 -0.35 1.84
C ILE A 120 -8.76 -1.84 2.12
N GLU A 121 -7.82 -2.26 2.96
CA GLU A 121 -7.75 -3.63 3.44
C GLU A 121 -9.03 -3.95 4.23
N ARG A 122 -9.84 -4.90 3.74
CA ARG A 122 -11.10 -5.28 4.40
C ARG A 122 -10.89 -6.39 5.41
N ASN A 123 -10.09 -7.39 5.04
CA ASN A 123 -9.63 -8.49 5.89
C ASN A 123 -8.11 -8.42 6.00
N PHE A 124 -7.55 -8.89 7.11
CA PHE A 124 -6.10 -8.93 7.26
C PHE A 124 -5.42 -9.65 6.08
N GLY A 125 -4.42 -8.99 5.52
CA GLY A 125 -3.65 -9.42 4.37
C GLY A 125 -4.37 -9.31 3.02
N ASP A 126 -5.48 -8.59 2.91
CA ASP A 126 -6.00 -8.20 1.61
C ASP A 126 -5.01 -7.23 0.96
N TRP A 127 -4.59 -7.51 -0.27
CA TRP A 127 -3.65 -6.64 -0.99
C TRP A 127 -4.36 -5.94 -2.13
N ALA A 128 -3.93 -4.71 -2.43
CA ALA A 128 -4.43 -4.00 -3.60
C ALA A 128 -4.18 -4.84 -4.87
N PRO A 129 -5.18 -5.03 -5.74
CA PRO A 129 -4.99 -5.79 -6.98
C PRO A 129 -3.97 -5.09 -7.89
N LEU A 130 -2.80 -5.70 -8.08
CA LEU A 130 -1.71 -5.08 -8.83
C LEU A 130 -2.12 -4.66 -10.26
N ALA A 131 -2.96 -5.46 -10.92
CA ALA A 131 -3.45 -5.14 -12.26
C ALA A 131 -4.30 -3.87 -12.28
N GLU A 132 -5.18 -3.71 -11.29
CA GLU A 132 -6.02 -2.51 -11.12
C GLU A 132 -5.16 -1.28 -10.81
N VAL A 133 -4.19 -1.42 -9.91
CA VAL A 133 -3.23 -0.35 -9.58
C VAL A 133 -2.46 0.12 -10.82
N ILE A 134 -1.96 -0.80 -11.65
CA ILE A 134 -1.24 -0.46 -12.89
C ILE A 134 -2.18 0.20 -13.91
N GLU A 135 -3.41 -0.29 -14.05
CA GLU A 135 -4.41 0.26 -14.97
C GLU A 135 -4.75 1.72 -14.61
N ILE A 136 -5.02 2.02 -13.33
CA ILE A 136 -5.27 3.40 -12.89
C ILE A 136 -4.07 4.30 -13.15
N CYS A 137 -2.85 3.85 -12.84
CA CYS A 137 -1.63 4.61 -13.13
C CYS A 137 -1.47 4.89 -14.64
N THR A 138 -1.84 3.93 -15.49
CA THR A 138 -1.80 4.07 -16.95
C THR A 138 -2.82 5.10 -17.44
N GLN A 139 -4.03 5.09 -16.88
CA GLN A 139 -5.07 6.07 -17.19
C GLN A 139 -4.65 7.49 -16.78
N LEU A 140 -4.03 7.65 -15.61
CA LEU A 140 -3.50 8.93 -15.15
C LEU A 140 -2.40 9.47 -16.08
N GLN A 141 -1.49 8.60 -16.54
CA GLN A 141 -0.46 9.01 -17.50
C GLN A 141 -1.07 9.55 -18.80
N LYS A 142 -2.08 8.86 -19.36
CA LYS A 142 -2.79 9.29 -20.57
C LYS A 142 -3.49 10.64 -20.37
N GLN A 143 -4.16 10.84 -19.23
CA GLN A 143 -4.81 12.11 -18.90
C GLN A 143 -3.82 13.27 -18.81
N GLN A 144 -2.66 13.06 -18.18
CA GLN A 144 -1.60 14.07 -18.08
C GLN A 144 -0.95 14.39 -19.44
N GLN A 145 -0.89 13.43 -20.36
CA GLN A 145 -0.39 13.67 -21.71
C GLN A 145 -1.41 14.47 -22.53
N GLY A 146 -2.70 14.13 -22.44
CA GLY A 146 -3.77 14.89 -23.12
C GLY A 146 -3.86 16.33 -22.66
N GLN A 147 -3.75 16.59 -21.34
CA GLN A 147 -3.74 17.96 -20.80
C GLN A 147 -2.54 18.78 -21.31
N ARG A 148 -1.33 18.18 -21.33
CA ARG A 148 -0.13 18.85 -21.85
C ARG A 148 -0.17 19.14 -23.35
N GLN A 149 -0.95 18.40 -24.13
CA GLN A 149 -1.14 18.66 -25.56
C GLN A 149 -2.11 19.81 -25.81
N LEU A 150 -3.10 20.00 -24.93
CA LEU A 150 -4.06 21.10 -24.99
C LEU A 150 -3.46 22.44 -24.51
N GLU A 151 -2.41 22.39 -23.70
CA GLU A 151 -1.73 23.57 -23.12
C GLU A 151 -0.52 24.06 -23.95
N GLN A 152 -0.20 23.43 -25.08
CA GLN A 152 0.86 23.89 -25.99
C GLN A 152 0.29 24.89 -27.02
N PRO A 153 0.88 26.10 -27.15
CA PRO A 153 0.40 27.15 -28.05
C PRO A 153 0.58 26.82 -29.54
#